data_AF-A0A1L4CX19-F1
#
_entry.id   AF-A0A1L4CX19-F1
#
_cell.length_a   1.000
_cell.length_b   1.000
_cell.length_c   1.000
_cell.angle_alpha   90.00
_cell.angle_beta   90.00
_cell.angle_gamma   90.00
#
_symmetry.space_group_name_H-M   'P 1'
#
loop_
_entity.id
_entity.type
_entity.pdbx_description
1 polymer ?
#
loop_
_entity_poly.entity_id
_entity_poly.type
_entity_poly.pdbx_seq_one_letter_code
_entity_poly.pdbx_strand_id
1 'polypeptide(L)'
;MQRQLFQICNFYEAWSVLKLLSKTKILYNKYSRLLPWASLIWGIGSSFLLTRDYSKATRLGIFTCAFFILIILMSTWYSYINSISSQNRLNKLHLGLHKKKELFEFIGLTATQYFIQYIFMFCIPFLYFKEEWIWLFFLVFFVGMTLWDPFWVRLFKIQFFRLLLRLIASCLVFGFLYAVLFPTYLDFYYVFFSIICFIAIFPWNSFVINRKIKVSEMSASFILTLIIACHPFIPSDYQFPVISIWIENSKFSFNKPGKETFKIIKGNIISRNELMLNLSNGKKLCAITPVVAPLGVFSVVYQEWYVDNKFLESIVLPKISGSEILEKYNTFSCKKYFMKLENAKKLTIKTYLKNGIYVGTQSLIISD
;
A
#
# COMPACT_ATOMS: atom_id res chain seq x y z
N MET A 1 -47.90 -26.01 -5.52
CA MET A 1 -46.99 -27.11 -5.12
C MET A 1 -45.51 -26.83 -5.44
N GLN A 2 -45.15 -26.34 -6.64
CA GLN A 2 -43.76 -26.00 -7.00
C GLN A 2 -43.08 -24.89 -6.16
N ARG A 3 -43.84 -23.88 -5.66
CA ARG A 3 -43.29 -22.85 -4.76
C ARG A 3 -42.88 -23.36 -3.37
N GLN A 4 -43.50 -24.44 -2.88
CA GLN A 4 -43.18 -25.02 -1.57
C GLN A 4 -41.93 -25.93 -1.63
N LEU A 5 -41.75 -26.67 -2.73
CA LEU A 5 -40.54 -27.47 -2.97
C LEU A 5 -39.28 -26.59 -3.14
N PHE A 6 -39.39 -25.43 -3.79
CA PHE A 6 -38.28 -24.49 -3.94
C PHE A 6 -37.86 -23.85 -2.59
N GLN A 7 -38.81 -23.60 -1.70
CA GLN A 7 -38.51 -23.15 -0.33
C GLN A 7 -37.87 -24.24 0.52
N ILE A 8 -38.26 -25.51 0.36
CA ILE A 8 -37.70 -26.64 1.12
C ILE A 8 -36.27 -26.98 0.63
N CYS A 9 -36.00 -26.94 -0.67
CA CYS A 9 -34.64 -27.10 -1.22
C CYS A 9 -33.69 -25.99 -0.74
N ASN A 10 -34.12 -24.71 -0.80
CA ASN A 10 -33.33 -23.59 -0.27
C ASN A 10 -33.08 -23.71 1.24
N PHE A 11 -34.02 -24.30 1.99
CA PHE A 11 -33.87 -24.51 3.43
C PHE A 11 -32.88 -25.65 3.76
N TYR A 12 -32.88 -26.73 2.97
CA TYR A 12 -31.94 -27.84 3.11
C TYR A 12 -30.51 -27.45 2.71
N GLU A 13 -30.35 -26.69 1.63
CA GLU A 13 -29.05 -26.13 1.23
C GLU A 13 -28.54 -25.11 2.25
N ALA A 14 -29.40 -24.22 2.75
CA ALA A 14 -29.01 -23.29 3.82
C ALA A 14 -28.61 -24.05 5.11
N TRP A 15 -29.26 -25.16 5.43
CA TRP A 15 -28.94 -25.98 6.60
C TRP A 15 -27.63 -26.76 6.43
N SER A 16 -27.36 -27.34 5.26
CA SER A 16 -26.09 -28.02 4.98
C SER A 16 -24.91 -27.03 5.05
N VAL A 17 -25.08 -25.83 4.49
CA VAL A 17 -24.11 -24.72 4.59
C VAL A 17 -23.91 -24.29 6.05
N LEU A 18 -24.98 -24.13 6.83
CA LEU A 18 -24.90 -23.81 8.26
C LEU A 18 -24.15 -24.88 9.08
N LYS A 19 -24.35 -26.15 8.77
CA LYS A 19 -23.67 -27.28 9.44
C LYS A 19 -22.18 -27.28 9.08
N LEU A 20 -21.83 -27.00 7.83
CA LEU A 20 -20.46 -26.81 7.37
C LEU A 20 -19.78 -25.60 8.06
N LEU A 21 -20.48 -24.48 8.16
CA LEU A 21 -20.01 -23.27 8.84
C LEU A 21 -19.80 -23.49 10.36
N SER A 22 -20.64 -24.29 11.00
CA SER A 22 -20.44 -24.65 12.42
C SER A 22 -19.21 -25.55 12.63
N LYS A 23 -18.96 -26.50 11.72
CA LYS A 23 -17.78 -27.37 11.77
C LYS A 23 -16.50 -26.60 11.51
N THR A 24 -16.51 -25.68 10.54
CA THR A 24 -15.38 -24.78 10.26
C THR A 24 -15.12 -23.81 11.41
N LYS A 25 -16.13 -23.31 12.13
CA LYS A 25 -15.94 -22.52 13.37
C LYS A 25 -15.21 -23.31 14.46
N ILE A 26 -15.53 -24.59 14.64
CA ILE A 26 -14.86 -25.45 15.64
C ILE A 26 -13.40 -25.71 15.24
N LEU A 27 -13.15 -26.01 13.97
CA LEU A 27 -11.81 -26.17 13.41
C LEU A 27 -11.00 -24.88 13.51
N TYR A 28 -11.60 -23.74 13.15
CA TYR A 28 -10.98 -22.43 13.29
C TYR A 28 -10.61 -22.16 14.74
N ASN A 29 -11.50 -22.35 15.71
CA ASN A 29 -11.17 -22.12 17.12
C ASN A 29 -9.96 -22.94 17.57
N LYS A 30 -9.80 -24.17 17.06
CA LYS A 30 -8.66 -25.06 17.34
C LYS A 30 -7.34 -24.56 16.71
N TYR A 31 -7.37 -24.00 15.51
CA TYR A 31 -6.18 -23.58 14.75
C TYR A 31 -6.03 -22.05 14.59
N SER A 32 -6.91 -21.27 15.23
CA SER A 32 -7.04 -19.81 15.13
C SER A 32 -5.75 -19.07 15.41
N ARG A 33 -4.90 -19.64 16.27
CA ARG A 33 -3.60 -19.07 16.61
C ARG A 33 -2.50 -19.32 15.58
N LEU A 34 -2.61 -20.36 14.74
CA LEU A 34 -1.56 -20.76 13.79
C LEU A 34 -1.87 -20.34 12.35
N LEU A 35 -3.14 -20.38 11.97
CA LEU A 35 -3.59 -20.14 10.60
C LEU A 35 -3.25 -18.72 10.08
N PRO A 36 -3.42 -17.64 10.87
CA PRO A 36 -3.04 -16.29 10.45
C PRO A 36 -1.53 -16.14 10.21
N TRP A 37 -0.69 -16.81 11.02
CA TRP A 37 0.77 -16.77 10.88
C TRP A 37 1.27 -17.55 9.68
N ALA A 38 0.71 -18.74 9.43
CA ALA A 38 1.04 -19.52 8.24
C ALA A 38 0.63 -18.77 6.95
N SER A 39 -0.56 -18.16 6.96
CA SER A 39 -1.03 -17.30 5.87
C SER A 39 -0.13 -16.07 5.68
N LEU A 40 0.38 -15.49 6.77
CA LEU A 40 1.30 -14.36 6.73
C LEU A 40 2.62 -14.72 6.06
N ILE A 41 3.26 -15.81 6.49
CA ILE A 41 4.54 -16.25 5.92
C ILE A 41 4.38 -16.58 4.43
N TRP A 42 3.28 -17.26 4.07
CA TRP A 42 2.99 -17.58 2.68
C TRP A 42 2.68 -16.34 1.83
N GLY A 43 1.90 -15.39 2.36
CA GLY A 43 1.55 -14.14 1.68
C GLY A 43 2.78 -13.26 1.42
N ILE A 44 3.65 -13.11 2.42
CA ILE A 44 4.92 -12.39 2.27
C ILE A 44 5.82 -13.11 1.27
N GLY A 45 6.04 -14.43 1.43
CA GLY A 45 6.91 -15.20 0.52
C GLY A 45 6.45 -15.15 -0.94
N SER A 46 5.15 -15.28 -1.19
CA SER A 46 4.58 -15.21 -2.54
C SER A 46 4.64 -13.82 -3.16
N SER A 47 4.39 -12.76 -2.37
CA SER A 47 4.48 -11.37 -2.85
C SER A 47 5.92 -10.96 -3.22
N PHE A 48 6.93 -11.41 -2.48
CA PHE A 48 8.35 -11.23 -2.84
C PHE A 48 8.75 -11.92 -4.15
N LEU A 49 8.05 -12.98 -4.56
CA LEU A 49 8.30 -13.67 -5.83
C LEU A 49 7.62 -12.99 -7.03
N LEU A 50 6.54 -12.24 -6.80
CA LEU A 50 5.74 -11.57 -7.84
C LEU A 50 6.37 -10.26 -8.35
N THR A 51 7.23 -9.62 -7.55
CA THR A 51 7.83 -8.30 -7.85
C THR A 51 8.87 -8.28 -8.98
N ARG A 52 9.27 -9.43 -9.51
CA ARG A 52 10.29 -9.51 -10.57
C ARG A 52 9.75 -9.28 -11.99
N ASP A 53 8.42 -9.24 -12.20
CA ASP A 53 7.86 -9.19 -13.55
C ASP A 53 6.53 -8.42 -13.64
N TYR A 54 6.60 -7.18 -14.14
CA TYR A 54 5.43 -6.31 -14.32
C TYR A 54 4.43 -6.81 -15.37
N SER A 55 4.82 -7.78 -16.21
CA SER A 55 3.87 -8.44 -17.13
C SER A 55 2.69 -9.10 -16.40
N LYS A 56 2.86 -9.39 -15.10
CA LYS A 56 1.82 -9.98 -14.22
C LYS A 56 1.13 -8.92 -13.34
N ALA A 57 1.59 -7.67 -13.33
CA ALA A 57 1.08 -6.61 -12.46
C ALA A 57 -0.40 -6.26 -12.74
N THR A 58 -0.86 -6.38 -13.98
CA THR A 58 -2.27 -6.18 -14.35
C THR A 58 -3.18 -7.26 -13.76
N ARG A 59 -2.77 -8.53 -13.80
CA ARG A 59 -3.49 -9.65 -13.16
C ARG A 59 -3.53 -9.49 -11.65
N LEU A 60 -2.42 -9.05 -11.07
CA LEU A 60 -2.27 -8.70 -9.67
C LEU A 60 -3.23 -7.56 -9.29
N GLY A 61 -3.30 -6.52 -10.11
CA GLY A 61 -4.18 -5.39 -9.89
C GLY A 61 -5.66 -5.78 -9.94
N ILE A 62 -6.07 -6.60 -10.90
CA ILE A 62 -7.43 -7.16 -10.96
C ILE A 62 -7.74 -7.96 -9.68
N PHE A 63 -6.78 -8.76 -9.20
CA PHE A 63 -6.93 -9.51 -7.95
C PHE A 63 -7.09 -8.58 -6.75
N THR A 64 -6.26 -7.54 -6.63
CA THR A 64 -6.34 -6.54 -5.56
C THR A 64 -7.68 -5.78 -5.59
N CYS A 65 -8.18 -5.40 -6.77
CA CYS A 65 -9.51 -4.81 -6.94
C CYS A 65 -10.63 -5.71 -6.41
N ALA A 66 -10.60 -7.01 -6.78
CA ALA A 66 -11.61 -7.96 -6.36
C ALA A 66 -11.65 -8.11 -4.82
N PHE A 67 -10.48 -8.22 -4.19
CA PHE A 67 -10.36 -8.27 -2.73
C PHE A 67 -10.85 -6.99 -2.06
N PHE A 68 -10.56 -5.83 -2.64
CA PHE A 68 -11.04 -4.55 -2.12
C PHE A 68 -12.57 -4.44 -2.15
N ILE A 69 -13.20 -4.84 -3.25
CA ILE A 69 -14.67 -4.89 -3.36
C ILE A 69 -15.25 -5.84 -2.31
N LEU A 70 -14.63 -7.01 -2.11
CA LEU A 70 -15.04 -7.98 -1.10
C LEU A 70 -14.96 -7.41 0.33
N ILE A 71 -13.94 -6.59 0.65
CA ILE A 71 -13.85 -5.90 1.95
C ILE A 71 -15.02 -4.96 2.14
N ILE A 72 -15.36 -4.15 1.13
CA ILE A 72 -16.48 -3.22 1.20
C ILE A 72 -17.79 -4.00 1.42
N LEU A 73 -18.02 -5.06 0.65
CA LEU A 73 -19.21 -5.90 0.77
C LEU A 73 -19.30 -6.58 2.16
N MET A 74 -18.21 -7.15 2.66
CA MET A 74 -18.22 -7.84 3.96
C MET A 74 -18.33 -6.88 5.15
N SER A 75 -17.70 -5.70 5.07
CA SER A 75 -17.81 -4.66 6.10
C SER A 75 -19.21 -4.05 6.17
N THR A 76 -19.82 -3.79 5.00
CA THR A 76 -21.22 -3.31 4.92
C THR A 76 -22.20 -4.39 5.39
N TRP A 77 -21.99 -5.64 5.01
CA TRP A 77 -22.74 -6.80 5.49
C TRP A 77 -22.68 -6.96 7.02
N TYR A 78 -21.50 -6.85 7.63
CA TYR A 78 -21.35 -6.89 9.09
C TYR A 78 -22.14 -5.77 9.78
N SER A 79 -22.07 -4.55 9.26
CA SER A 79 -22.81 -3.39 9.79
C SER A 79 -24.33 -3.59 9.68
N TYR A 80 -24.79 -4.17 8.57
CA TYR A 80 -26.20 -4.55 8.37
C TYR A 80 -26.67 -5.57 9.41
N ILE A 81 -25.94 -6.68 9.62
CA ILE A 81 -26.33 -7.71 10.61
C ILE A 81 -26.36 -7.16 12.03
N ASN A 82 -25.35 -6.37 12.42
CA ASN A 82 -25.29 -5.82 13.77
C ASN A 82 -26.47 -4.85 14.04
N SER A 83 -26.88 -4.10 13.02
CA SER A 83 -27.99 -3.13 13.14
C SER A 83 -29.40 -3.74 13.25
N ILE A 84 -29.65 -4.89 12.60
CA ILE A 84 -30.94 -5.62 12.74
C ILE A 84 -31.17 -6.00 14.21
N SER A 85 -30.10 -6.14 14.99
CA SER A 85 -30.18 -6.55 16.38
C SER A 85 -30.60 -5.46 17.36
N SER A 86 -30.41 -4.18 17.06
CA SER A 86 -30.79 -3.10 17.97
C SER A 86 -32.28 -2.77 17.94
N GLN A 87 -33.03 -3.33 16.99
CA GLN A 87 -34.38 -2.84 16.66
C GLN A 87 -35.54 -3.77 17.04
N ASN A 88 -35.31 -4.98 17.56
CA ASN A 88 -36.42 -5.91 17.87
C ASN A 88 -36.46 -6.41 19.32
N ARG A 89 -37.39 -5.83 20.08
CA ARG A 89 -38.23 -6.57 21.03
C ARG A 89 -38.96 -7.67 20.24
N LEU A 90 -38.58 -8.95 20.34
CA LEU A 90 -39.48 -10.07 19.94
C LEU A 90 -39.02 -11.44 20.47
N ASN A 91 -39.80 -11.95 21.42
CA ASN A 91 -39.92 -13.28 22.03
C ASN A 91 -39.22 -14.52 21.40
N LYS A 92 -38.69 -15.38 22.31
CA LYS A 92 -38.47 -16.86 22.34
C LYS A 92 -38.01 -17.66 21.10
N LEU A 93 -38.19 -17.21 19.85
CA LEU A 93 -37.52 -17.74 18.64
C LEU A 93 -36.02 -17.36 18.58
N HIS A 94 -35.53 -16.66 19.61
CA HIS A 94 -34.22 -16.05 19.66
C HIS A 94 -33.05 -17.04 19.71
N LEU A 95 -33.13 -18.21 20.34
CA LEU A 95 -31.93 -19.06 20.53
C LEU A 95 -31.34 -19.61 19.22
N GLY A 96 -32.19 -20.01 18.27
CA GLY A 96 -31.75 -20.49 16.95
C GLY A 96 -31.26 -19.36 16.04
N LEU A 97 -31.93 -18.20 16.08
CA LEU A 97 -31.53 -17.00 15.34
C LEU A 97 -30.27 -16.34 15.91
N HIS A 98 -30.07 -16.38 17.23
CA HIS A 98 -28.89 -15.86 17.92
C HIS A 98 -27.64 -16.66 17.58
N LYS A 99 -27.73 -18.00 17.58
CA LYS A 99 -26.62 -18.86 17.12
C LYS A 99 -26.28 -18.63 15.64
N LYS A 100 -27.28 -18.41 14.79
CA LYS A 100 -27.06 -18.06 13.37
C LYS A 100 -26.43 -16.67 13.23
N LYS A 101 -26.88 -15.69 14.00
CA LYS A 101 -26.35 -14.32 14.03
C LYS A 101 -24.89 -14.29 14.46
N GLU A 102 -24.54 -14.93 15.58
CA GLU A 102 -23.16 -15.03 16.05
C GLU A 102 -22.24 -15.68 15.02
N LEU A 103 -22.76 -16.67 14.28
CA LEU A 103 -22.01 -17.32 13.21
C LEU A 103 -21.77 -16.36 12.04
N PHE A 104 -22.78 -15.60 11.61
CA PHE A 104 -22.61 -14.62 10.52
C PHE A 104 -21.74 -13.42 10.91
N GLU A 105 -21.86 -12.92 12.14
CA GLU A 105 -20.97 -11.89 12.68
C GLU A 105 -19.52 -12.40 12.72
N PHE A 106 -19.32 -13.63 13.16
CA PHE A 106 -18.00 -14.26 13.17
C PHE A 106 -17.41 -14.38 11.76
N ILE A 107 -18.19 -14.83 10.77
CA ILE A 107 -17.74 -14.95 9.37
C ILE A 107 -17.39 -13.57 8.78
N GLY A 108 -18.23 -12.56 9.01
CA GLY A 108 -17.95 -11.20 8.52
C GLY A 108 -16.68 -10.62 9.12
N LEU A 109 -16.46 -10.83 10.43
CA LEU A 109 -15.26 -10.37 11.14
C LEU A 109 -13.99 -11.06 10.63
N THR A 110 -14.01 -12.39 10.51
CA THR A 110 -12.85 -13.17 10.07
C THR A 110 -12.56 -12.93 8.59
N ALA A 111 -13.57 -12.89 7.73
CA ALA A 111 -13.38 -12.57 6.31
C ALA A 111 -12.77 -11.18 6.13
N THR A 112 -13.28 -10.16 6.83
CA THR A 112 -12.73 -8.80 6.75
C THR A 112 -11.29 -8.74 7.26
N GLN A 113 -10.98 -9.46 8.34
CA GLN A 113 -9.61 -9.60 8.88
C GLN A 113 -8.66 -10.18 7.84
N TYR A 114 -9.02 -11.32 7.24
CA TYR A 114 -8.19 -11.98 6.23
C TYR A 114 -7.99 -11.12 4.98
N PHE A 115 -9.04 -10.47 4.48
CA PHE A 115 -8.91 -9.64 3.29
C PHE A 115 -8.02 -8.42 3.53
N ILE A 116 -8.15 -7.75 4.68
CA ILE A 116 -7.26 -6.65 5.06
C ILE A 116 -5.82 -7.14 5.20
N GLN A 117 -5.62 -8.28 5.85
CA GLN A 117 -4.31 -8.93 5.99
C GLN A 117 -3.67 -9.19 4.63
N TYR A 118 -4.41 -9.77 3.68
CA TYR A 118 -3.88 -10.05 2.35
C TYR A 118 -3.46 -8.78 1.62
N ILE A 119 -4.25 -7.70 1.67
CA ILE A 119 -3.87 -6.41 1.07
C ILE A 119 -2.60 -5.88 1.71
N PHE A 120 -2.51 -5.91 3.04
CA PHE A 120 -1.33 -5.40 3.74
C PHE A 120 -0.10 -6.22 3.39
N MET A 121 -0.17 -7.55 3.51
CA MET A 121 0.92 -8.47 3.17
C MET A 121 1.40 -8.29 1.74
N PHE A 122 0.46 -8.09 0.81
CA PHE A 122 0.75 -7.85 -0.59
C PHE A 122 1.56 -6.57 -0.82
N CYS A 123 1.27 -5.49 -0.07
CA CYS A 123 1.96 -4.21 -0.23
C CYS A 123 3.29 -4.10 0.54
N ILE A 124 3.58 -4.99 1.51
CA ILE A 124 4.84 -5.00 2.30
C ILE A 124 6.08 -4.96 1.40
N PRO A 125 6.26 -5.88 0.42
CA PRO A 125 7.50 -5.92 -0.36
C PRO A 125 7.71 -4.64 -1.14
N PHE A 126 6.66 -4.05 -1.71
CA PHE A 126 6.77 -2.83 -2.50
C PHE A 126 7.17 -1.62 -1.66
N LEU A 127 6.62 -1.48 -0.44
CA LEU A 127 7.06 -0.43 0.49
C LEU A 127 8.51 -0.65 0.96
N TYR A 128 8.92 -1.90 1.16
CA TYR A 128 10.30 -2.25 1.48
C TYR A 128 11.27 -1.88 0.36
N PHE A 129 10.98 -2.26 -0.89
CA PHE A 129 11.84 -1.96 -2.05
C PHE A 129 11.90 -0.47 -2.37
N LYS A 130 10.83 0.27 -2.09
CA LYS A 130 10.81 1.74 -2.22
C LYS A 130 11.54 2.44 -1.07
N GLU A 131 11.93 1.71 -0.02
CA GLU A 131 12.56 2.24 1.20
C GLU A 131 11.67 3.23 1.97
N GLU A 132 10.36 3.04 1.92
CA GLU A 132 9.35 3.88 2.58
C GLU A 132 9.12 3.42 4.03
N TRP A 133 10.15 3.58 4.86
CA TRP A 133 10.21 2.99 6.22
C TRP A 133 9.05 3.38 7.14
N ILE A 134 8.55 4.61 7.03
CA ILE A 134 7.44 5.08 7.87
C ILE A 134 6.15 4.32 7.52
N TRP A 135 5.83 4.24 6.24
CA TRP A 135 4.66 3.52 5.76
C TRP A 135 4.80 2.01 5.98
N LEU A 136 6.01 1.46 5.81
CA LEU A 136 6.30 0.07 6.13
C LEU A 136 6.07 -0.22 7.63
N PHE A 137 6.57 0.63 8.53
CA PHE A 137 6.37 0.49 9.97
C PHE A 137 4.89 0.51 10.33
N PHE A 138 4.13 1.50 9.82
CA PHE A 138 2.69 1.56 10.05
C PHE A 138 2.00 0.28 9.57
N LEU A 139 2.34 -0.19 8.38
CA LEU A 139 1.69 -1.35 7.80
C LEU A 139 2.01 -2.64 8.58
N VAL A 140 3.28 -2.85 8.99
CA VAL A 140 3.68 -3.98 9.83
C VAL A 140 2.97 -3.93 11.19
N PHE A 141 2.86 -2.74 11.78
CA PHE A 141 2.11 -2.52 13.02
C PHE A 141 0.63 -2.92 12.89
N PHE A 142 -0.04 -2.50 11.82
CA PHE A 142 -1.43 -2.87 11.56
C PHE A 142 -1.61 -4.36 11.25
N VAL A 143 -0.68 -4.98 10.52
CA VAL A 143 -0.66 -6.44 10.32
C VAL A 143 -0.56 -7.14 11.68
N GLY A 144 0.37 -6.73 12.54
CA GLY A 144 0.52 -7.26 13.90
C GLY A 144 -0.78 -7.20 14.71
N MET A 145 -1.49 -6.07 14.65
CA MET A 145 -2.79 -5.92 15.32
C MET A 145 -3.88 -6.85 14.77
N THR A 146 -3.84 -7.16 13.47
CA THR A 146 -4.81 -8.08 12.85
C THR A 146 -4.54 -9.54 13.15
N LEU A 147 -3.32 -9.95 13.52
CA LEU A 147 -2.97 -11.36 13.77
C LEU A 147 -3.49 -11.89 15.11
N TRP A 148 -3.81 -11.00 16.05
CA TRP A 148 -4.23 -11.39 17.39
C TRP A 148 -5.75 -11.40 17.53
N ASP A 149 -6.36 -12.57 17.34
CA ASP A 149 -7.83 -12.74 17.28
C ASP A 149 -8.63 -12.08 18.42
N PRO A 150 -8.32 -12.26 19.72
CA PRO A 150 -9.06 -11.61 20.79
C PRO A 150 -8.94 -10.08 20.78
N PHE A 151 -7.80 -9.56 20.32
CA PHE A 151 -7.53 -8.13 20.26
C PHE A 151 -8.22 -7.49 19.06
N TRP A 152 -8.14 -8.14 17.89
CA TRP A 152 -8.85 -7.75 16.67
C TRP A 152 -10.36 -7.63 16.91
N VAL A 153 -10.98 -8.65 17.52
CA VAL A 153 -12.44 -8.63 17.79
C VAL A 153 -12.85 -7.48 18.72
N ARG A 154 -11.98 -7.05 19.65
CA ARG A 154 -12.24 -5.88 20.50
C ARG A 154 -12.09 -4.58 19.71
N LEU A 155 -11.01 -4.43 18.96
CA LEU A 155 -10.73 -3.23 18.19
C LEU A 155 -11.74 -3.01 17.05
N PHE A 156 -12.14 -4.07 16.35
CA PHE A 156 -13.09 -3.98 15.24
C PHE A 156 -14.50 -3.56 15.68
N LYS A 157 -14.84 -3.65 16.98
CA LYS A 157 -16.08 -3.06 17.51
C LYS A 157 -16.03 -1.54 17.55
N ILE A 158 -14.85 -0.94 17.59
CA ILE A 158 -14.65 0.51 17.61
C ILE A 158 -14.84 1.05 16.18
N GLN A 159 -15.82 1.94 16.01
CA GLN A 159 -16.16 2.52 14.69
C GLN A 159 -14.96 3.21 14.03
N PHE A 160 -14.23 4.02 14.80
CA PHE A 160 -13.04 4.72 14.32
C PHE A 160 -11.98 3.77 13.75
N PHE A 161 -11.69 2.67 14.46
CA PHE A 161 -10.71 1.69 14.01
C PHE A 161 -11.12 1.01 12.69
N ARG A 162 -12.40 0.68 12.52
CA ARG A 162 -12.91 0.12 11.25
C ARG A 162 -12.74 1.09 10.08
N LEU A 163 -13.07 2.36 10.28
CA LEU A 163 -12.92 3.39 9.25
C LEU A 163 -11.45 3.64 8.93
N LEU A 164 -10.58 3.65 9.95
CA LEU A 164 -9.13 3.79 9.78
C LEU A 164 -8.54 2.64 8.97
N LEU A 165 -8.92 1.39 9.26
CA LEU A 165 -8.47 0.23 8.49
C LEU A 165 -8.94 0.28 7.05
N ARG A 166 -10.21 0.67 6.82
CA ARG A 166 -10.76 0.84 5.47
C ARG A 166 -9.99 1.92 4.71
N LEU A 167 -9.66 3.04 5.38
CA LEU A 167 -8.85 4.10 4.81
C LEU A 167 -7.48 3.57 4.40
N ILE A 168 -6.74 2.92 5.30
CA ILE A 168 -5.39 2.40 5.03
C ILE A 168 -5.43 1.37 3.89
N ALA A 169 -6.38 0.43 3.91
CA ALA A 169 -6.55 -0.53 2.83
C ALA A 169 -6.84 0.17 1.49
N SER A 170 -7.68 1.22 1.49
CA SER A 170 -7.96 2.00 0.29
C SER A 170 -6.73 2.73 -0.22
N CYS A 171 -5.92 3.33 0.67
CA CYS A 171 -4.67 3.98 0.31
C CYS A 171 -3.72 3.00 -0.39
N LEU A 172 -3.52 1.81 0.18
CA LEU A 172 -2.61 0.79 -0.36
C LEU A 172 -3.06 0.26 -1.72
N VAL A 173 -4.34 -0.07 -1.83
CA VAL A 173 -4.94 -0.54 -3.08
C VAL A 173 -4.81 0.53 -4.16
N PHE A 174 -5.17 1.77 -3.84
CA PHE A 174 -5.09 2.87 -4.79
C PHE A 174 -3.66 3.21 -5.18
N GLY A 175 -2.74 3.29 -4.21
CA GLY A 175 -1.33 3.60 -4.44
C GLY A 175 -0.61 2.56 -5.29
N PHE A 176 -1.07 1.31 -5.28
CA PHE A 176 -0.58 0.28 -6.20
C PHE A 176 -1.28 0.33 -7.57
N LEU A 177 -2.61 0.45 -7.59
CA LEU A 177 -3.39 0.33 -8.82
C LEU A 177 -3.35 1.55 -9.73
N TYR A 178 -3.19 2.74 -9.17
CA TYR A 178 -3.40 3.97 -9.94
C TYR A 178 -2.45 4.07 -11.14
N ALA A 179 -1.16 3.81 -10.95
CA ALA A 179 -0.19 3.84 -12.05
C ALA A 179 -0.39 2.69 -13.05
N VAL A 180 -1.02 1.58 -12.62
CA VAL A 180 -1.30 0.43 -13.50
C VAL A 180 -2.53 0.67 -14.36
N LEU A 181 -3.58 1.28 -13.80
CA LEU A 181 -4.86 1.52 -14.49
C LEU A 181 -4.89 2.85 -15.25
N PHE A 182 -4.25 3.87 -14.71
CA PHE A 182 -4.25 5.24 -15.25
C PHE A 182 -2.82 5.79 -15.46
N PRO A 183 -1.97 5.07 -16.22
CA PRO A 183 -0.56 5.44 -16.36
C PRO A 183 -0.32 6.81 -17.02
N THR A 184 -1.27 7.29 -17.84
CA THR A 184 -1.21 8.59 -18.50
C THR A 184 -1.61 9.77 -17.60
N TYR A 185 -2.29 9.51 -16.48
CA TYR A 185 -2.84 10.53 -15.58
C TYR A 185 -2.10 10.57 -14.23
N LEU A 186 -0.84 10.14 -14.19
CA LEU A 186 -0.01 10.15 -12.97
C LEU A 186 0.02 11.52 -12.29
N ASP A 187 0.06 12.59 -13.07
CA ASP A 187 0.04 13.98 -12.64
C ASP A 187 -1.11 14.33 -11.66
N PHE A 188 -2.22 13.59 -11.70
CA PHE A 188 -3.40 13.80 -10.86
C PHE A 188 -3.49 12.82 -9.67
N TYR A 189 -2.45 12.02 -9.42
CA TYR A 189 -2.46 10.96 -8.41
C TYR A 189 -2.98 11.45 -7.05
N TYR A 190 -2.40 12.51 -6.48
CA TYR A 190 -2.79 12.99 -5.15
C TYR A 190 -4.22 13.55 -5.11
N VAL A 191 -4.72 14.11 -6.22
CA VAL A 191 -6.11 14.58 -6.31
C VAL A 191 -7.07 13.39 -6.24
N PHE A 192 -6.85 12.37 -7.07
CA PHE A 192 -7.69 11.17 -7.05
C PHE A 192 -7.51 10.36 -5.76
N PHE A 193 -6.31 10.34 -5.19
CA PHE A 193 -6.03 9.72 -3.89
C PHE A 193 -6.94 10.32 -2.82
N SER A 194 -6.97 11.64 -2.67
CA SER A 194 -7.84 12.32 -1.69
C SER A 194 -9.33 12.02 -1.93
N ILE A 195 -9.78 12.01 -3.19
CA ILE A 195 -11.18 11.69 -3.54
C ILE A 195 -11.54 10.26 -3.12
N ILE A 196 -10.71 9.27 -3.46
CA ILE A 196 -10.95 7.87 -3.14
C ILE A 196 -10.88 7.63 -1.63
N CYS A 197 -9.91 8.23 -0.94
CA CYS A 197 -9.81 8.17 0.52
C CYS A 197 -11.06 8.76 1.19
N PHE A 198 -11.56 9.90 0.70
CA PHE A 198 -12.79 10.51 1.21
C PHE A 198 -14.01 9.60 1.00
N ILE A 199 -14.17 9.05 -0.21
CA ILE A 199 -15.23 8.08 -0.53
C ILE A 199 -15.13 6.86 0.39
N ALA A 200 -13.94 6.36 0.70
CA ALA A 200 -13.76 5.18 1.54
C ALA A 200 -14.23 5.38 3.00
N ILE A 201 -14.04 6.57 3.56
CA ILE A 201 -14.43 6.89 4.94
C ILE A 201 -15.84 7.49 5.06
N PHE A 202 -16.48 7.80 3.93
CA PHE A 202 -17.81 8.38 3.91
C PHE A 202 -18.84 7.39 4.49
N PRO A 203 -19.79 7.85 5.33
CA PRO A 203 -20.77 7.00 6.00
C PRO A 203 -21.90 6.56 5.07
N TRP A 204 -21.56 5.82 3.99
CA TRP A 204 -22.48 5.36 2.95
C TRP A 204 -23.71 4.62 3.49
N ASN A 205 -23.54 3.83 4.55
CA ASN A 205 -24.63 3.04 5.13
C ASN A 205 -25.78 3.93 5.62
N SER A 206 -25.48 5.10 6.18
CA SER A 206 -26.51 6.00 6.68
C SER A 206 -27.22 6.74 5.55
N PHE A 207 -26.48 7.08 4.48
CA PHE A 207 -27.02 7.75 3.29
C PHE A 207 -27.87 6.82 2.41
N VAL A 208 -27.39 5.61 2.11
CA VAL A 208 -28.05 4.67 1.20
C VAL A 208 -29.24 3.96 1.87
N ILE A 209 -29.14 3.66 3.17
CA ILE A 209 -30.16 2.87 3.90
C ILE A 209 -31.14 3.80 4.65
N ASN A 210 -31.08 5.12 4.42
CA ASN A 210 -31.97 6.12 5.02
C ASN A 210 -32.03 6.03 6.57
N ARG A 211 -30.85 5.85 7.20
CA ARG A 211 -30.72 5.70 8.65
C ARG A 211 -30.22 6.97 9.31
N LYS A 212 -30.66 7.21 10.56
CA LYS A 212 -30.10 8.28 11.40
C LYS A 212 -28.59 8.04 11.58
N ILE A 213 -27.79 9.00 11.13
CA ILE A 213 -26.33 9.00 11.27
C ILE A 213 -25.99 8.99 12.77
N LYS A 214 -25.15 8.06 13.19
CA LYS A 214 -24.63 8.05 14.57
C LYS A 214 -23.57 9.13 14.72
N VAL A 215 -23.64 9.90 15.81
CA VAL A 215 -22.67 10.97 16.10
C VAL A 215 -21.23 10.46 16.09
N SER A 216 -20.99 9.25 16.60
CA SER A 216 -19.66 8.62 16.62
C SER A 216 -19.12 8.24 15.23
N GLU A 217 -19.98 7.99 14.25
CA GLU A 217 -19.57 7.73 12.88
C GLU A 217 -19.22 9.04 12.18
N MET A 218 -20.04 10.08 12.39
CA MET A 218 -19.79 11.40 11.83
C MET A 218 -18.51 12.03 12.38
N SER A 219 -18.25 11.92 13.70
CA SER A 219 -17.00 12.42 14.29
C SER A 219 -15.77 11.66 13.80
N ALA A 220 -15.85 10.33 13.66
CA ALA A 220 -14.75 9.53 13.13
C ALA A 220 -14.45 9.87 11.66
N SER A 221 -15.47 9.97 10.81
CA SER A 221 -15.30 10.38 9.41
C SER A 221 -14.76 11.81 9.32
N PHE A 222 -15.19 12.73 10.19
CA PHE A 222 -14.68 14.11 10.22
C PHE A 222 -13.19 14.17 10.57
N ILE A 223 -12.76 13.47 11.62
CA ILE A 223 -11.33 13.39 12.02
C ILE A 223 -10.49 12.80 10.89
N LEU A 224 -10.94 11.71 10.27
CA LEU A 224 -10.22 11.09 9.14
C LEU A 224 -10.21 11.99 7.89
N THR A 225 -11.28 12.76 7.66
CA THR A 225 -11.33 13.75 6.57
C THR A 225 -10.30 14.85 6.79
N LEU A 226 -10.16 15.36 8.02
CA LEU A 226 -9.11 16.33 8.35
C LEU A 226 -7.71 15.76 8.07
N ILE A 227 -7.47 14.50 8.43
CA ILE A 227 -6.18 13.83 8.12
C ILE A 227 -5.94 13.77 6.61
N ILE A 228 -6.95 13.41 5.81
CA ILE A 228 -6.84 13.38 4.34
C ILE A 228 -6.64 14.79 3.76
N ALA A 229 -7.30 15.80 4.31
CA ALA A 229 -7.16 17.19 3.86
C ALA A 229 -5.79 17.78 4.19
N CYS A 230 -5.17 17.37 5.30
CA CYS A 230 -3.81 17.77 5.65
C CYS A 230 -2.73 17.05 4.82
N HIS A 231 -3.05 15.89 4.24
CA HIS A 231 -2.09 15.04 3.54
C HIS A 231 -1.31 15.73 2.40
N PRO A 232 -1.92 16.55 1.53
CA PRO A 232 -1.19 17.25 0.46
C PRO A 232 -0.18 18.29 0.96
N PHE A 233 -0.32 18.75 2.20
CA PHE A 233 0.59 19.75 2.81
C PHE A 233 1.80 19.11 3.50
N ILE A 234 1.81 17.78 3.63
CA ILE A 234 2.95 17.04 4.14
C ILE A 234 4.08 17.10 3.10
N PRO A 235 5.36 17.18 3.49
CA PRO A 235 6.47 17.13 2.53
C PRO A 235 6.42 15.85 1.69
N SER A 236 6.78 15.96 0.42
CA SER A 236 6.62 14.91 -0.60
C SER A 236 7.20 13.54 -0.22
N ASP A 237 8.27 13.53 0.56
CA ASP A 237 8.97 12.34 1.07
C ASP A 237 8.25 11.65 2.23
N TYR A 238 7.23 12.28 2.80
CA TYR A 238 6.34 11.69 3.81
C TYR A 238 4.91 11.49 3.30
N GLN A 239 4.59 11.97 2.10
CA GLN A 239 3.29 11.70 1.48
C GLN A 239 3.13 10.21 1.18
N PHE A 240 1.88 9.78 0.98
CA PHE A 240 1.60 8.38 0.70
C PHE A 240 2.10 8.05 -0.72
N PRO A 241 3.01 7.09 -0.87
CA PRO A 241 3.73 6.90 -2.12
C PRO A 241 2.85 6.25 -3.19
N VAL A 242 3.16 6.53 -4.46
CA VAL A 242 2.79 5.61 -5.54
C VAL A 242 3.64 4.36 -5.38
N ILE A 243 3.04 3.27 -4.93
CA ILE A 243 3.71 2.03 -4.49
C ILE A 243 4.27 1.26 -5.69
N SER A 244 3.55 1.31 -6.81
CA SER A 244 3.90 0.61 -8.04
C SER A 244 5.01 1.27 -8.84
N ILE A 245 5.67 2.32 -8.34
CA ILE A 245 6.83 2.97 -8.99
C ILE A 245 7.93 3.15 -7.95
N TRP A 246 9.10 2.58 -8.20
CA TRP A 246 10.24 2.61 -7.28
C TRP A 246 11.59 2.68 -8.01
N ILE A 247 12.67 2.88 -7.26
CA ILE A 247 14.05 2.88 -7.78
C ILE A 247 14.66 1.49 -7.54
N GLU A 248 15.20 0.86 -8.57
CA GLU A 248 15.85 -0.44 -8.48
C GLU A 248 17.39 -0.29 -8.49
N ASN A 249 18.07 -0.82 -7.47
CA ASN A 249 19.53 -0.94 -7.42
C ASN A 249 20.30 0.34 -7.82
N SER A 250 19.95 1.45 -7.19
CA SER A 250 20.55 2.76 -7.44
C SER A 250 22.05 2.78 -7.11
N LYS A 251 22.87 3.37 -8.00
CA LYS A 251 24.33 3.26 -7.98
C LYS A 251 25.00 4.57 -8.35
N PHE A 252 26.22 4.77 -7.84
CA PHE A 252 27.10 5.87 -8.25
C PHE A 252 28.27 5.38 -9.11
N SER A 253 28.72 6.20 -10.05
CA SER A 253 29.89 5.93 -10.89
C SER A 253 30.54 7.23 -11.36
N PHE A 254 31.86 7.24 -11.56
CA PHE A 254 32.53 8.35 -12.28
C PHE A 254 32.49 8.20 -13.81
N ASN A 255 32.01 7.05 -14.30
CA ASN A 255 31.85 6.78 -15.72
C ASN A 255 30.39 6.95 -16.10
N LYS A 256 30.12 7.56 -17.26
CA LYS A 256 28.76 7.59 -17.80
C LYS A 256 28.30 6.15 -18.10
N PRO A 257 27.06 5.77 -17.72
CA PRO A 257 26.48 4.51 -18.17
C PRO A 257 26.34 4.56 -19.70
N GLY A 258 26.79 3.51 -20.40
CA GLY A 258 26.84 3.46 -21.86
C GLY A 258 28.19 3.02 -22.47
N LYS A 259 29.22 2.77 -21.66
CA LYS A 259 30.43 2.03 -22.08
C LYS A 259 30.44 0.68 -21.39
N GLU A 260 30.81 -0.38 -22.13
CA GLU A 260 30.56 -1.80 -21.84
C GLU A 260 31.01 -2.33 -20.47
N THR A 261 31.73 -1.56 -19.65
CA THR A 261 31.87 -1.80 -18.21
C THR A 261 32.05 -0.46 -17.49
N PHE A 262 31.00 0.09 -16.87
CA PHE A 262 31.16 1.26 -15.99
C PHE A 262 31.50 0.78 -14.57
N LYS A 263 32.58 1.31 -13.98
CA LYS A 263 32.98 1.00 -12.61
C LYS A 263 31.98 1.62 -11.64
N ILE A 264 31.25 0.78 -10.93
CA ILE A 264 30.30 1.18 -9.88
C ILE A 264 31.07 1.40 -8.58
N ILE A 265 30.73 2.44 -7.84
CA ILE A 265 31.23 2.66 -6.49
C ILE A 265 30.61 1.59 -5.58
N LYS A 266 31.45 0.70 -5.04
CA LYS A 266 30.99 -0.46 -4.26
C LYS A 266 30.29 0.02 -2.99
N GLY A 267 29.06 -0.45 -2.78
CA GLY A 267 28.27 -0.15 -1.58
C GLY A 267 27.82 1.30 -1.45
N ASN A 268 27.99 2.14 -2.48
CA ASN A 268 27.74 3.59 -2.39
C ASN A 268 28.50 4.23 -1.21
N ILE A 269 29.74 3.79 -0.97
CA ILE A 269 30.67 4.39 -0.02
C ILE A 269 31.95 4.75 -0.79
N ILE A 270 32.47 5.96 -0.59
CA ILE A 270 33.72 6.41 -1.20
C ILE A 270 34.56 7.17 -0.16
N SER A 271 35.88 6.99 -0.22
CA SER A 271 36.79 7.80 0.60
C SER A 271 36.82 9.24 0.10
N ARG A 272 36.93 10.20 1.01
CA ARG A 272 36.99 11.62 0.66
C ARG A 272 38.15 11.93 -0.27
N ASN A 273 39.31 11.35 0.00
CA ASN A 273 40.51 11.52 -0.82
C ASN A 273 40.28 11.05 -2.27
N GLU A 274 39.67 9.88 -2.45
CA GLU A 274 39.35 9.36 -3.78
C GLU A 274 38.29 10.20 -4.50
N LEU A 275 37.26 10.66 -3.78
CA LEU A 275 36.21 11.52 -4.32
C LEU A 275 36.80 12.85 -4.81
N MET A 276 37.59 13.52 -3.98
CA MET A 276 38.22 14.80 -4.32
C MET A 276 39.20 14.66 -5.48
N LEU A 277 40.03 13.61 -5.48
CA LEU A 277 41.00 13.34 -6.55
C LEU A 277 40.32 13.06 -7.89
N ASN A 278 39.22 12.31 -7.91
CA ASN A 278 38.50 12.05 -9.17
C ASN A 278 37.81 13.31 -9.70
N LEU A 279 37.24 14.15 -8.82
CA LEU A 279 36.60 15.41 -9.22
C LEU A 279 37.62 16.45 -9.71
N SER A 280 38.79 16.55 -9.05
CA SER A 280 39.88 17.46 -9.47
C SER A 280 40.48 17.04 -10.82
N ASN A 281 40.58 15.73 -11.07
CA ASN A 281 40.96 15.15 -12.38
C ASN A 281 39.89 15.36 -13.48
N GLY A 282 38.85 16.14 -13.21
CA GLY A 282 37.84 16.53 -14.19
C GLY A 282 36.73 15.51 -14.43
N LYS A 283 36.72 14.37 -13.71
CA LYS A 283 35.64 13.38 -13.83
C LYS A 283 34.34 13.93 -13.24
N LYS A 284 33.21 13.43 -13.75
CA LYS A 284 31.87 13.77 -13.24
C LYS A 284 31.35 12.60 -12.43
N LEU A 285 30.81 12.86 -11.24
CA LEU A 285 30.10 11.85 -10.47
C LEU A 285 28.70 11.69 -11.06
N CYS A 286 28.41 10.52 -11.59
CA CYS A 286 27.12 10.13 -12.13
C CYS A 286 26.35 9.31 -11.09
N ALA A 287 25.07 9.61 -10.97
CA ALA A 287 24.15 8.85 -10.16
C ALA A 287 23.11 8.20 -11.06
N ILE A 288 23.03 6.88 -10.98
CA ILE A 288 22.23 6.03 -11.82
C ILE A 288 21.04 5.58 -10.97
N THR A 289 19.84 6.05 -11.30
CA THR A 289 18.60 5.68 -10.61
C THR A 289 17.67 4.95 -11.56
N PRO A 290 17.81 3.64 -11.73
CA PRO A 290 16.86 2.87 -12.53
C PRO A 290 15.46 3.01 -11.95
N VAL A 291 14.58 3.74 -12.64
CA VAL A 291 13.19 3.88 -12.22
C VAL A 291 12.40 2.75 -12.86
N VAL A 292 11.73 1.96 -12.03
CA VAL A 292 10.86 0.88 -12.49
C VAL A 292 9.42 1.35 -12.37
N ALA A 293 8.68 1.27 -13.47
CA ALA A 293 7.29 1.70 -13.58
C ALA A 293 6.46 0.71 -14.42
N PRO A 294 5.13 0.66 -14.26
CA PRO A 294 4.24 -0.12 -15.10
C PRO A 294 4.28 0.28 -16.57
N LEU A 295 3.86 -0.64 -17.45
CA LEU A 295 3.69 -0.41 -18.88
C LEU A 295 2.78 0.81 -19.14
N GLY A 296 3.18 1.66 -20.08
CA GLY A 296 2.39 2.84 -20.48
C GLY A 296 2.61 4.09 -19.62
N VAL A 297 3.39 4.01 -18.54
CA VAL A 297 3.79 5.20 -17.79
C VAL A 297 4.79 6.01 -18.62
N PHE A 298 4.46 7.29 -18.82
CA PHE A 298 5.34 8.29 -19.44
C PHE A 298 5.37 9.54 -18.58
N SER A 299 6.46 9.71 -17.82
CA SER A 299 6.66 10.91 -17.00
C SER A 299 8.07 11.45 -17.16
N VAL A 300 8.18 12.77 -17.04
CA VAL A 300 9.47 13.44 -16.84
C VAL A 300 9.96 13.08 -15.43
N VAL A 301 11.26 12.81 -15.31
CA VAL A 301 11.92 12.50 -14.04
C VAL A 301 12.78 13.70 -13.65
N TYR A 302 12.73 14.07 -12.37
CA TYR A 302 13.55 15.10 -11.78
C TYR A 302 14.47 14.46 -10.74
N GLN A 303 15.76 14.77 -10.80
CA GLN A 303 16.72 14.39 -9.77
C GLN A 303 17.23 15.62 -9.05
N GLU A 304 16.95 15.69 -7.76
CA GLU A 304 17.43 16.74 -6.89
C GLU A 304 18.69 16.28 -6.15
N TRP A 305 19.76 17.07 -6.26
CA TRP A 305 21.03 16.80 -5.58
C TRP A 305 21.12 17.56 -4.27
N TYR A 306 21.61 16.87 -3.24
CA TYR A 306 21.80 17.40 -1.91
C TYR A 306 23.21 17.07 -1.38
N VAL A 307 23.84 18.00 -0.66
CA VAL A 307 25.04 17.76 0.16
C VAL A 307 24.65 17.92 1.62
N ASP A 308 24.78 16.87 2.43
CA ASP A 308 24.37 16.88 3.84
C ASP A 308 22.97 17.51 4.08
N ASN A 309 21.99 17.08 3.26
CA ASN A 309 20.61 17.57 3.23
C ASN A 309 20.41 19.03 2.77
N LYS A 310 21.45 19.72 2.30
CA LYS A 310 21.31 21.04 1.66
C LYS A 310 21.10 20.89 0.17
N PHE A 311 20.00 21.42 -0.34
CA PHE A 311 19.66 21.40 -1.76
C PHE A 311 20.74 22.11 -2.57
N LEU A 312 21.12 21.53 -3.70
CA LEU A 312 22.05 22.10 -4.66
C LEU A 312 21.35 22.51 -5.95
N GLU A 313 20.76 21.54 -6.64
CA GLU A 313 20.09 21.75 -7.92
C GLU A 313 19.10 20.62 -8.23
N SER A 314 18.18 20.88 -9.15
CA SER A 314 17.29 19.89 -9.74
C SER A 314 17.63 19.71 -11.21
N ILE A 315 17.80 18.45 -11.64
CA ILE A 315 18.16 18.08 -13.01
C ILE A 315 16.97 17.35 -13.64
N VAL A 316 16.50 17.85 -14.78
CA VAL A 316 15.48 17.20 -15.59
C VAL A 316 16.12 16.08 -16.40
N LEU A 317 15.61 14.87 -16.24
CA LEU A 317 16.02 13.68 -16.98
C LEU A 317 15.05 13.36 -18.13
N PRO A 318 15.51 12.60 -19.14
CA PRO A 318 14.64 12.08 -20.18
C PRO A 318 13.47 11.28 -19.59
N LYS A 319 12.36 11.25 -20.34
CA LYS A 319 11.16 10.52 -19.95
C LYS A 319 11.45 9.02 -19.86
N ILE A 320 10.85 8.37 -18.87
CA ILE A 320 10.85 6.91 -18.79
C ILE A 320 9.72 6.34 -19.66
N SER A 321 9.99 5.23 -20.36
CA SER A 321 8.95 4.35 -20.91
C SER A 321 8.96 3.05 -20.11
N GLY A 322 7.84 2.71 -19.46
CA GLY A 322 7.75 1.61 -18.50
C GLY A 322 7.86 0.19 -19.07
N SER A 323 8.60 -0.06 -20.16
CA SER A 323 8.66 -1.36 -20.84
C SER A 323 10.05 -1.86 -21.22
N GLU A 324 11.08 -1.02 -21.31
CA GLU A 324 12.38 -1.45 -21.85
C GLU A 324 13.46 -1.57 -20.77
N ILE A 325 13.86 -2.82 -20.48
CA ILE A 325 14.96 -3.14 -19.54
C ILE A 325 16.27 -2.43 -19.94
N LEU A 326 16.44 -2.13 -21.24
CA LEU A 326 17.59 -1.40 -21.78
C LEU A 326 17.58 0.09 -21.39
N GLU A 327 16.42 0.70 -21.16
CA GLU A 327 16.30 2.12 -20.75
C GLU A 327 16.49 2.34 -19.25
N LYS A 328 16.52 1.28 -18.43
CA LYS A 328 16.70 1.35 -16.97
C LYS A 328 17.97 2.10 -16.55
N TYR A 329 19.01 2.11 -17.37
CA TYR A 329 20.27 2.82 -17.08
C TYR A 329 20.35 4.21 -17.73
N ASN A 330 19.33 4.64 -18.47
CA ASN A 330 19.25 5.96 -19.09
C ASN A 330 18.77 7.04 -18.11
N THR A 331 18.26 6.66 -16.94
CA THR A 331 17.89 7.58 -15.86
C THR A 331 19.08 7.88 -14.95
N PHE A 332 20.02 8.68 -15.46
CA PHE A 332 21.17 9.14 -14.71
C PHE A 332 21.39 10.65 -14.87
N SER A 333 21.90 11.29 -13.82
CA SER A 333 22.51 12.62 -13.93
C SER A 333 23.96 12.58 -13.48
N CYS A 334 24.77 13.47 -14.03
CA CYS A 334 26.18 13.58 -13.67
C CYS A 334 26.52 15.00 -13.26
N LYS A 335 27.18 15.14 -12.10
CA LYS A 335 27.58 16.43 -11.53
C LYS A 335 29.09 16.46 -11.27
N LYS A 336 29.69 17.62 -11.52
CA LYS A 336 31.13 17.87 -11.33
C LYS A 336 31.41 18.75 -10.10
N TYR A 337 30.59 19.77 -9.89
CA TYR A 337 30.86 20.82 -8.91
C TYR A 337 29.92 20.68 -7.71
N PHE A 338 30.46 20.44 -6.53
CA PHE A 338 29.68 20.33 -5.29
C PHE A 338 30.15 21.41 -4.32
N MET A 339 29.21 22.09 -3.65
CA MET A 339 29.57 23.06 -2.62
C MET A 339 29.98 22.35 -1.33
N LYS A 340 31.06 22.83 -0.69
CA LYS A 340 31.51 22.40 0.65
C LYS A 340 31.72 20.89 0.82
N LEU A 341 32.26 20.23 -0.22
CA LEU A 341 32.49 18.78 -0.20
C LEU A 341 33.56 18.33 0.83
N GLU A 342 34.49 19.23 1.18
CA GLU A 342 35.60 18.97 2.11
C GLU A 342 35.15 18.43 3.46
N ASN A 343 34.01 18.90 3.96
CA ASN A 343 33.45 18.50 5.25
C ASN A 343 32.17 17.66 5.10
N ALA A 344 31.79 17.30 3.87
CA ALA A 344 30.56 16.60 3.61
C ALA A 344 30.64 15.15 4.10
N LYS A 345 29.54 14.66 4.68
CA LYS A 345 29.40 13.26 5.12
C LYS A 345 28.65 12.41 4.10
N LYS A 346 27.74 13.03 3.34
CA LYS A 346 26.97 12.32 2.31
C LYS A 346 26.54 13.23 1.17
N LEU A 347 26.42 12.62 -0.01
CA LEU A 347 25.65 13.17 -1.13
C LEU A 347 24.34 12.40 -1.21
N THR A 348 23.22 13.11 -1.26
CA THR A 348 21.89 12.50 -1.34
C THR A 348 21.23 12.96 -2.64
N ILE A 349 20.52 12.04 -3.29
CA ILE A 349 19.72 12.36 -4.46
C ILE A 349 18.31 11.89 -4.22
N LYS A 350 17.37 12.82 -4.36
CA LYS A 350 15.94 12.51 -4.32
C LYS A 350 15.40 12.53 -5.75
N THR A 351 14.65 11.50 -6.10
CA THR A 351 14.05 11.36 -7.43
C THR A 351 12.56 11.58 -7.36
N TYR A 352 12.06 12.43 -8.25
CA TYR A 352 10.66 12.81 -8.36
C TYR A 352 10.15 12.59 -9.78
N LEU A 353 8.86 12.33 -9.91
CA LEU A 353 8.15 12.49 -11.17
C LEU A 353 7.57 13.92 -11.24
N LYS A 354 6.94 14.23 -12.38
CA LYS A 354 6.19 15.47 -12.55
C LYS A 354 5.16 15.66 -11.42
N ASN A 355 4.87 16.92 -11.09
CA ASN A 355 4.00 17.33 -10.00
C ASN A 355 4.45 16.89 -8.59
N GLY A 356 5.75 16.62 -8.41
CA GLY A 356 6.34 16.38 -7.09
C GLY A 356 6.09 14.99 -6.51
N ILE A 357 5.65 14.02 -7.32
CA ILE A 357 5.46 12.63 -6.86
C ILE A 357 6.82 12.04 -6.53
N TYR A 358 7.04 11.75 -5.25
CA TYR A 358 8.29 11.18 -4.77
C TYR A 358 8.43 9.69 -5.16
N VAL A 359 9.58 9.34 -5.74
CA VAL A 359 9.89 7.98 -6.21
C VAL A 359 10.81 7.26 -5.25
N GLY A 360 11.83 7.95 -4.72
CA GLY A 360 12.79 7.39 -3.79
C GLY A 360 14.02 8.28 -3.62
N THR A 361 14.88 7.87 -2.69
CA THR A 361 16.13 8.56 -2.37
C THR A 361 17.28 7.58 -2.46
N GLN A 362 18.46 8.09 -2.79
CA GLN A 362 19.72 7.35 -2.73
C GLN A 362 20.77 8.22 -2.06
N SER A 363 21.75 7.60 -1.40
CA SER A 363 22.86 8.33 -0.79
C SER A 363 24.20 7.67 -1.11
N LEU A 364 25.20 8.51 -1.36
CA LEU A 364 26.61 8.16 -1.40
C LEU A 364 27.23 8.64 -0.07
N ILE A 365 27.72 7.71 0.73
CA ILE A 365 28.41 8.01 1.99
C ILE A 365 29.86 8.37 1.67
N ILE A 366 30.32 9.48 2.24
CA ILE A 366 31.70 9.94 2.15
C ILE A 366 32.39 9.52 3.46
N SER A 367 33.32 8.58 3.37
CA SER A 367 34.14 8.16 4.49
C SER A 367 35.45 8.93 4.53
N ASP A 368 36.01 9.07 5.72
CA ASP A 368 37.34 9.66 5.92
C ASP A 368 38.45 8.71 5.48
#